data_AF-A0A935ZB29-F1
#
_entry.id   AF-A0A935ZB29-F1
#
_cell.length_a   1.000
_cell.length_b   1.000
_cell.length_c   1.000
_cell.angle_alpha   90.00
_cell.angle_beta   90.00
_cell.angle_gamma   90.00
#
_symmetry.space_group_name_H-M   'P 1'
#
loop_
_entity.id
_entity.type
_entity.pdbx_description
1 polymer ?
#
loop_
_entity_poly.entity_id
_entity_poly.type
_entity_poly.pdbx_seq_one_letter_code
_entity_poly.pdbx_strand_id
1 'polypeptide(L)'
;MRLGRGLAALGGLAVVLAACSLLNPLDGYTGGDAAPPTTPDATEPPADVERPDAAIACTPHIPPGRPAPTDTATSLTVLLAAETLDLGGATDGFDVDGLCTCPGKPACAPINATARTVCDSDGGIDNSLGPEIKAATALLPKIDGLDPTSGTGYIQRGKSTFFIELRGYNGTASDDEVRVGVYASGEIEPRDDAGPDAGPRFDGVDTWSVDRDSVLGQGAPPYQPRVEDARGYVRDGVLVAKFDVDLKVGLVRARIKEASLVAPLVRDGEAFRVKGGLVTGRVRAGDLLTALETLKSPLANTYLCRQDPIYQEAKRRLCAALDVAPTRADDGAERACAAITIAVRFTAGKAATGSLVTVPVEKPCGTDWYDDCTR
;
A
#
# COMPACT_ATOMS: atom_id res chain seq x y z
N MET A 1 -4.14 63.45 -41.12
CA MET A 1 -2.75 63.30 -41.63
C MET A 1 -2.05 62.27 -40.78
N ARG A 2 -1.52 61.21 -41.41
CA ARG A 2 -0.74 60.12 -40.83
C ARG A 2 0.71 60.54 -40.65
N LEU A 3 1.33 60.17 -39.52
CA LEU A 3 2.77 59.93 -39.25
C LEU A 3 2.83 59.55 -37.76
N GLY A 4 3.40 58.44 -37.27
CA GLY A 4 4.39 57.51 -37.77
C GLY A 4 5.54 57.41 -36.73
N ARG A 5 5.97 56.17 -36.40
CA ARG A 5 7.07 55.74 -35.47
C ARG A 5 6.60 55.53 -34.01
N GLY A 6 6.77 54.39 -33.34
CA GLY A 6 7.67 53.26 -33.51
C GLY A 6 8.69 53.26 -32.36
N LEU A 7 8.54 52.38 -31.36
CA LEU A 7 9.64 51.91 -30.51
C LEU A 7 9.26 50.60 -29.81
N ALA A 8 10.09 49.58 -30.01
CA ALA A 8 10.09 48.32 -29.29
C ALA A 8 10.80 48.51 -27.94
N ALA A 9 10.33 47.82 -26.88
CA ALA A 9 11.10 47.56 -25.69
C ALA A 9 10.85 46.13 -25.22
N LEU A 10 11.86 45.29 -25.42
CA LEU A 10 12.08 44.01 -24.76
C LEU A 10 12.20 44.26 -23.25
N GLY A 11 11.34 43.62 -22.46
CA GLY A 11 11.47 43.52 -21.01
C GLY A 11 11.49 42.05 -20.63
N GLY A 12 12.69 41.48 -20.52
CA GLY A 12 12.89 40.11 -20.05
C GLY A 12 12.52 39.98 -18.58
N LEU A 13 11.57 39.10 -18.29
CA LEU A 13 11.29 38.64 -16.93
C LEU A 13 12.21 37.46 -16.63
N ALA A 14 13.35 37.74 -16.02
CA ALA A 14 14.18 36.73 -15.39
C ALA A 14 13.44 36.20 -14.14
N VAL A 15 12.79 35.04 -14.27
CA VAL A 15 12.32 34.28 -13.10
C VAL A 15 13.54 33.56 -12.54
N VAL A 16 14.01 34.05 -11.40
CA VAL A 16 15.08 33.45 -10.62
C VAL A 16 14.62 32.09 -10.12
N LEU A 17 15.30 31.04 -10.61
CA LEU A 17 15.34 29.70 -10.05
C LEU A 17 15.80 29.78 -8.58
N ALA A 18 14.86 29.62 -7.65
CA ALA A 18 15.13 29.39 -6.24
C ALA A 18 14.28 28.21 -5.76
N ALA A 19 14.58 27.02 -6.29
CA ALA A 19 13.99 25.75 -5.86
C ALA A 19 15.06 24.64 -5.71
N CYS A 20 16.27 25.02 -5.29
CA CYS A 20 17.36 24.10 -4.97
C CYS A 20 18.09 24.56 -3.69
N SER A 21 17.46 24.40 -2.53
CA SER A 21 18.16 24.49 -1.23
C SER A 21 17.45 23.82 -0.05
N LEU A 22 16.52 22.89 -0.27
CA LEU A 22 15.91 22.07 0.79
C LEU A 22 16.49 20.65 0.91
N LEU A 23 17.60 20.36 0.22
CA LEU A 23 18.44 19.19 0.52
C LEU A 23 19.49 19.59 1.56
N ASN A 24 19.09 19.66 2.82
CA ASN A 24 20.06 19.51 3.92
C ASN A 24 20.28 18.01 4.16
N PRO A 25 21.52 17.53 4.18
CA PRO A 25 21.83 16.22 4.72
C PRO A 25 21.52 16.23 6.23
N LEU A 26 20.86 15.18 6.71
CA LEU A 26 20.76 14.86 8.13
C LEU A 26 22.14 14.42 8.64
N ASP A 27 23.06 15.37 8.82
CA ASP A 27 24.28 15.20 9.61
C ASP A 27 24.23 16.21 10.77
N GLY A 28 23.92 15.72 11.97
CA GLY A 28 23.69 16.59 13.12
C GLY A 28 23.47 15.86 14.44
N TYR A 29 24.32 14.89 14.77
CA TYR A 29 24.51 14.43 16.15
C TYR A 29 25.97 14.67 16.56
N THR A 30 26.29 15.93 16.89
CA THR A 30 27.53 16.29 17.58
C THR A 30 27.24 16.36 19.07
N GLY A 31 27.35 15.22 19.75
CA GLY A 31 27.36 15.16 21.20
C GLY A 31 28.76 15.39 21.75
N GLY A 32 28.96 16.55 22.39
CA GLY A 32 29.74 16.72 23.62
C GLY A 32 31.25 16.45 23.60
N ASP A 33 32.02 17.54 23.50
CA ASP A 33 33.41 17.60 23.94
C ASP A 33 33.53 17.38 25.45
N ALA A 34 34.12 16.25 25.85
CA ALA A 34 34.80 16.11 27.13
C ALA A 34 36.19 15.53 26.86
N ALA A 35 37.23 16.31 27.20
CA ALA A 35 38.62 15.97 26.98
C ALA A 35 39.02 14.65 27.70
N PRO A 36 39.77 13.75 27.04
CA PRO A 36 40.28 12.55 27.70
C PRO A 36 41.57 12.87 28.49
N PRO A 37 41.76 12.27 29.68
CA PRO A 37 43.06 12.24 30.32
C PRO A 37 44.00 11.30 29.56
N THR A 38 45.22 11.78 29.30
CA THR A 38 46.32 11.03 28.72
C THR A 38 46.88 10.00 29.70
N THR A 39 46.86 8.71 29.34
CA THR A 39 47.79 7.70 29.88
C THR A 39 48.20 6.68 28.81
N PRO A 40 49.40 6.07 28.94
CA PRO A 40 50.14 5.44 27.85
C PRO A 40 49.89 3.93 27.73
N ASP A 41 50.53 3.37 26.70
CA ASP A 41 50.77 1.97 26.36
C ASP A 41 49.74 1.25 25.47
N ALA A 42 50.12 1.17 24.20
CA ALA A 42 49.58 0.28 23.20
C ALA A 42 49.93 -1.17 23.58
N THR A 43 48.95 -1.88 24.13
CA THR A 43 48.93 -3.35 24.06
C THR A 43 48.02 -3.72 22.89
N GLU A 44 48.61 -4.38 21.90
CA GLU A 44 47.95 -4.97 20.74
C GLU A 44 46.68 -5.74 21.18
N PRO A 45 45.49 -5.46 20.63
CA PRO A 45 44.29 -6.21 20.99
C PRO A 45 44.45 -7.66 20.52
N PRO A 46 44.07 -8.65 21.35
CA PRO A 46 44.12 -10.05 20.95
C PRO A 46 43.22 -10.29 19.74
N ALA A 47 43.72 -11.14 18.83
CA ALA A 47 43.05 -11.59 17.62
C ALA A 47 41.58 -11.96 17.86
N ASP A 48 40.78 -11.63 16.86
CA ASP A 48 39.38 -11.97 16.66
C ASP A 48 38.94 -13.21 17.45
N VAL A 49 38.30 -12.97 18.59
CA VAL A 49 37.40 -13.96 19.16
C VAL A 49 36.24 -14.01 18.18
N GLU A 50 36.20 -15.04 17.33
CA GLU A 50 35.00 -15.46 16.60
C GLU A 50 33.84 -15.43 17.60
N ARG A 51 33.09 -14.33 17.58
CA ARG A 51 31.86 -14.22 18.33
C ARG A 51 31.00 -15.31 17.71
N PRO A 52 30.61 -16.37 18.44
CA PRO A 52 29.76 -17.39 17.87
C PRO A 52 28.57 -16.64 17.28
N ASP A 53 28.30 -16.90 16.00
CA ASP A 53 27.11 -16.48 15.30
C ASP A 53 25.92 -17.01 16.11
N ALA A 54 25.56 -16.28 17.16
CA ALA A 54 24.28 -16.41 17.81
C ALA A 54 23.35 -15.93 16.71
N ALA A 55 22.93 -16.88 15.87
CA ALA A 55 21.92 -16.70 14.85
C ALA A 55 20.83 -15.90 15.55
N ILE A 56 20.75 -14.61 15.22
CA ILE A 56 19.75 -13.74 15.82
C ILE A 56 18.46 -14.31 15.27
N ALA A 57 17.81 -15.11 16.10
CA ALA A 57 16.58 -15.80 15.78
C ALA A 57 15.48 -14.75 15.77
N CYS A 58 15.38 -14.06 14.65
CA CYS A 58 14.16 -13.36 14.32
C CYS A 58 13.04 -14.42 14.24
N THR A 59 11.92 -14.13 14.90
CA THR A 59 10.73 -14.97 14.83
C THR A 59 9.77 -14.32 13.84
N PRO A 60 9.58 -14.90 12.63
CA PRO A 60 8.72 -14.34 11.61
C PRO A 60 7.32 -13.99 12.14
N HIS A 61 6.90 -12.76 11.88
CA HIS A 61 5.55 -12.30 12.12
C HIS A 61 4.70 -12.81 10.96
N ILE A 62 4.03 -13.94 11.18
CA ILE A 62 3.20 -14.61 10.16
C ILE A 62 1.72 -14.60 10.58
N PRO A 63 0.78 -14.66 9.61
CA PRO A 63 -0.62 -14.85 9.92
C PRO A 63 -0.87 -16.09 10.80
N PRO A 64 -1.90 -16.08 11.66
CA PRO A 64 -2.24 -17.24 12.47
C PRO A 64 -2.53 -18.45 11.58
N GLY A 65 -1.98 -19.63 11.88
CA GLY A 65 -2.16 -20.82 11.04
C GLY A 65 -3.59 -21.34 11.02
N ARG A 66 -3.96 -22.12 9.99
CA ARG A 66 -5.30 -22.72 9.86
C ARG A 66 -5.70 -23.54 11.12
N PRO A 67 -6.96 -23.46 11.59
CA PRO A 67 -7.42 -24.31 12.69
C PRO A 67 -7.60 -25.77 12.23
N ALA A 68 -7.89 -26.66 13.17
CA ALA A 68 -8.27 -28.04 12.87
C ALA A 68 -9.66 -28.08 12.18
N PRO A 69 -9.95 -29.12 11.39
CA PRO A 69 -11.24 -29.26 10.73
C PRO A 69 -12.44 -29.17 11.67
N THR A 70 -13.49 -28.47 11.23
CA THR A 70 -14.72 -28.25 12.01
C THR A 70 -15.95 -28.81 11.29
N ASP A 71 -16.67 -29.73 11.95
CA ASP A 71 -17.93 -30.29 11.42
C ASP A 71 -19.12 -29.41 11.84
N THR A 72 -19.26 -28.22 11.24
CA THR A 72 -20.39 -27.32 11.52
C THR A 72 -21.27 -27.14 10.28
N ALA A 73 -22.58 -27.36 10.42
CA ALA A 73 -23.53 -27.34 9.29
C ALA A 73 -24.01 -25.94 8.87
N THR A 74 -23.66 -24.88 9.61
CA THR A 74 -24.05 -23.50 9.29
C THR A 74 -23.22 -23.00 8.11
N SER A 75 -23.86 -22.31 7.16
CA SER A 75 -23.18 -21.66 6.04
C SER A 75 -23.74 -20.25 5.86
N LEU A 76 -22.98 -19.26 6.29
CA LEU A 76 -23.29 -17.83 6.16
C LEU A 76 -22.58 -17.22 4.96
N THR A 77 -23.20 -16.20 4.39
CA THR A 77 -22.53 -15.23 3.52
C THR A 77 -22.41 -13.91 4.26
N VAL A 78 -21.19 -13.38 4.35
CA VAL A 78 -20.89 -12.10 4.99
C VAL A 78 -20.27 -11.18 3.96
N LEU A 79 -20.90 -10.04 3.69
CA LEU A 79 -20.37 -9.02 2.78
C LEU A 79 -20.04 -7.76 3.56
N LEU A 80 -18.78 -7.33 3.49
CA LEU A 80 -18.26 -6.17 4.17
C LEU A 80 -17.67 -5.19 3.16
N ALA A 81 -17.93 -3.90 3.32
CA ALA A 81 -17.25 -2.83 2.60
C ALA A 81 -16.23 -2.16 3.53
N ALA A 82 -15.05 -1.82 3.01
CA ALA A 82 -14.07 -1.04 3.75
C ALA A 82 -14.60 0.37 4.07
N GLU A 83 -14.30 0.84 5.27
CA GLU A 83 -14.73 2.14 5.81
C GLU A 83 -13.56 3.11 5.93
N THR A 84 -12.40 2.56 6.24
CA THR A 84 -11.14 3.28 6.39
C THR A 84 -10.06 2.53 5.64
N LEU A 85 -9.08 3.28 5.16
CA LEU A 85 -7.85 2.80 4.55
C LEU A 85 -6.69 3.63 5.07
N ASP A 86 -5.63 2.96 5.48
CA ASP A 86 -4.37 3.56 5.92
C ASP A 86 -3.21 2.70 5.42
N LEU A 87 -2.16 3.33 4.89
CA LEU A 87 -1.00 2.64 4.31
C LEU A 87 0.05 2.23 5.35
N GLY A 88 -0.32 2.30 6.63
CA GLY A 88 0.43 1.78 7.76
C GLY A 88 1.77 2.49 8.01
N GLY A 89 2.40 2.14 9.13
CA GLY A 89 3.81 2.43 9.41
C GLY A 89 4.69 1.22 9.13
N ALA A 90 6.01 1.40 9.28
CA ALA A 90 7.01 0.32 9.09
C ALA A 90 6.70 -0.97 9.86
N THR A 91 6.03 -0.86 11.01
CA THR A 91 5.71 -1.99 11.90
C THR A 91 4.35 -2.63 11.63
N ASP A 92 3.56 -2.09 10.70
CA ASP A 92 2.32 -2.71 10.28
C ASP A 92 2.64 -3.71 9.17
N GLY A 93 2.31 -4.98 9.35
CA GLY A 93 2.46 -5.97 8.30
C GLY A 93 2.78 -7.37 8.81
N PHE A 94 3.27 -8.20 7.90
CA PHE A 94 3.76 -9.55 8.14
C PHE A 94 5.06 -9.73 7.38
N ASP A 95 5.75 -10.82 7.66
CA ASP A 95 6.85 -11.31 6.85
C ASP A 95 6.31 -11.82 5.49
N VAL A 96 6.66 -11.12 4.42
CA VAL A 96 6.20 -11.34 3.04
C VAL A 96 7.19 -12.21 2.27
N ASP A 97 8.46 -12.27 2.64
CA ASP A 97 9.53 -12.99 1.94
C ASP A 97 10.05 -14.26 2.66
N GLY A 98 9.66 -14.46 3.91
CA GLY A 98 10.09 -15.57 4.75
C GLY A 98 11.50 -15.39 5.33
N LEU A 99 12.06 -14.19 5.26
CA LEU A 99 13.40 -13.85 5.70
C LEU A 99 13.32 -12.79 6.80
N CYS A 100 14.48 -12.52 7.40
CA CYS A 100 14.61 -11.44 8.38
C CYS A 100 15.82 -10.60 7.99
N THR A 101 15.64 -9.71 7.02
CA THR A 101 16.67 -8.81 6.52
C THR A 101 17.15 -7.90 7.65
N CYS A 102 18.46 -7.87 7.86
CA CYS A 102 19.10 -7.18 8.98
C CYS A 102 18.64 -7.74 10.35
N PRO A 103 19.13 -8.93 10.76
CA PRO A 103 20.53 -9.34 10.55
C PRO A 103 20.73 -10.47 9.52
N GLY A 104 19.65 -11.04 8.98
CA GLY A 104 19.70 -12.10 7.99
C GLY A 104 20.10 -11.61 6.60
N LYS A 105 20.05 -12.55 5.64
CA LYS A 105 20.28 -12.27 4.22
C LYS A 105 19.14 -11.39 3.69
N PRO A 106 19.43 -10.37 2.86
CA PRO A 106 18.38 -9.62 2.18
C PRO A 106 17.58 -10.49 1.22
N ALA A 107 16.30 -10.14 1.04
CA ALA A 107 15.40 -10.75 0.06
C ALA A 107 15.94 -10.69 -1.38
N CYS A 108 16.60 -9.59 -1.73
CA CYS A 108 17.06 -9.30 -3.07
C CYS A 108 18.34 -8.46 -3.07
N ALA A 109 19.01 -8.43 -4.22
CA ALA A 109 20.15 -7.57 -4.46
C ALA A 109 19.68 -6.13 -4.74
N PRO A 110 20.33 -5.10 -4.18
CA PRO A 110 20.00 -3.71 -4.48
C PRO A 110 20.10 -3.41 -5.98
N ILE A 111 19.21 -2.55 -6.50
CA ILE A 111 19.16 -2.22 -7.93
C ILE A 111 20.42 -1.54 -8.48
N ASN A 112 21.23 -0.93 -7.60
CA ASN A 112 22.52 -0.36 -7.94
C ASN A 112 23.44 -0.38 -6.70
N ALA A 113 24.75 -0.19 -6.93
CA ALA A 113 25.77 -0.27 -5.87
C ALA A 113 25.62 0.78 -4.75
N THR A 114 24.85 1.85 -4.96
CA THR A 114 24.61 2.91 -3.98
C THR A 114 23.31 2.75 -3.21
N ALA A 115 22.42 1.86 -3.66
CA ALA A 115 21.17 1.57 -2.98
C ALA A 115 21.47 0.82 -1.69
N ARG A 116 20.88 1.28 -0.58
CA ARG A 116 21.01 0.62 0.71
C ARG A 116 20.07 -0.57 0.76
N THR A 117 20.50 -1.62 1.43
CA THR A 117 19.60 -2.69 1.85
C THR A 117 18.53 -2.09 2.78
N VAL A 118 17.27 -2.37 2.47
CA VAL A 118 16.15 -2.05 3.36
C VAL A 118 16.06 -3.17 4.38
N CYS A 119 15.93 -2.80 5.65
CA CYS A 119 15.86 -3.75 6.76
C CYS A 119 14.42 -3.96 7.19
N ASP A 120 14.11 -5.16 7.64
CA ASP A 120 12.78 -5.49 8.14
C ASP A 120 12.59 -4.86 9.52
N SER A 121 11.33 -4.70 9.91
CA SER A 121 11.00 -4.38 11.30
C SER A 121 11.05 -5.64 12.19
N ASP A 122 10.89 -5.46 13.50
CA ASP A 122 10.87 -6.56 14.47
C ASP A 122 9.96 -7.72 14.00
N GLY A 123 10.51 -8.93 14.01
CA GLY A 123 9.81 -10.13 13.53
C GLY A 123 9.80 -10.30 12.00
N GLY A 124 10.69 -9.64 11.26
CA GLY A 124 10.75 -9.77 9.80
C GLY A 124 9.56 -9.08 9.11
N ILE A 125 8.99 -8.05 9.75
CA ILE A 125 7.83 -7.36 9.17
C ILE A 125 8.27 -6.51 7.98
N ASP A 126 7.60 -6.76 6.86
CA ASP A 126 7.79 -6.12 5.58
C ASP A 126 6.72 -5.04 5.31
N ASN A 127 7.10 -3.76 5.34
CA ASN A 127 6.26 -2.67 4.85
C ASN A 127 7.09 -1.45 4.45
N SER A 128 7.93 -1.59 3.43
CA SER A 128 8.82 -0.51 2.99
C SER A 128 8.09 0.66 2.32
N LEU A 129 6.90 0.42 1.74
CA LEU A 129 6.13 1.49 1.09
C LEU A 129 5.49 2.46 2.10
N GLY A 130 5.01 1.99 3.25
CA GLY A 130 4.33 2.83 4.25
C GLY A 130 5.17 4.05 4.70
N PRO A 131 6.41 3.86 5.17
CA PRO A 131 7.33 4.95 5.53
C PRO A 131 7.61 5.93 4.39
N GLU A 132 7.76 5.45 3.16
CA GLU A 132 8.01 6.31 2.00
C GLU A 132 6.81 7.20 1.68
N ILE A 133 5.59 6.67 1.74
CA ILE A 133 4.38 7.47 1.55
C ILE A 133 4.24 8.50 2.67
N LYS A 134 4.50 8.11 3.92
CA LYS A 134 4.49 9.04 5.06
C LYS A 134 5.52 10.16 4.90
N ALA A 135 6.73 9.83 4.44
CA ALA A 135 7.77 10.82 4.16
C ALA A 135 7.39 11.74 2.98
N ALA A 136 6.84 11.17 1.90
CA ALA A 136 6.42 11.93 0.72
C ALA A 136 5.29 12.91 1.05
N THR A 137 4.28 12.47 1.80
CA THR A 137 3.12 13.28 2.19
C THR A 137 3.47 14.38 3.19
N ALA A 138 4.45 14.16 4.06
CA ALA A 138 5.00 15.21 4.92
C ALA A 138 5.67 16.33 4.11
N LEU A 139 6.33 15.99 2.99
CA LEU A 139 7.01 16.96 2.12
C LEU A 139 6.06 17.63 1.13
N LEU A 140 4.99 16.93 0.72
CA LEU A 140 4.08 17.33 -0.36
C LEU A 140 2.61 17.25 0.08
N PRO A 141 2.19 18.03 1.10
CA PRO A 141 0.85 17.94 1.70
C PRO A 141 -0.31 18.37 0.79
N LYS A 142 -0.04 18.69 -0.50
CA LYS A 142 -1.02 19.19 -1.48
C LYS A 142 -1.28 18.22 -2.64
N ILE A 143 -0.76 16.99 -2.57
CA ILE A 143 -1.04 16.00 -3.61
C ILE A 143 -2.30 15.23 -3.22
N ASP A 144 -3.42 15.66 -3.79
CA ASP A 144 -4.69 14.96 -3.67
C ASP A 144 -4.52 13.50 -4.12
N GLY A 145 -4.84 12.55 -3.23
CA GLY A 145 -4.79 11.12 -3.51
C GLY A 145 -3.54 10.38 -3.02
N LEU A 146 -2.53 11.07 -2.46
CA LEU A 146 -1.38 10.41 -1.79
C LEU A 146 -1.42 10.47 -0.26
N ASP A 147 -2.13 11.42 0.33
CA ASP A 147 -2.32 11.46 1.78
C ASP A 147 -3.02 10.16 2.25
N PRO A 148 -2.54 9.44 3.28
CA PRO A 148 -3.27 8.33 3.91
C PRO A 148 -4.74 8.66 4.23
N THR A 149 -5.04 9.92 4.57
CA THR A 149 -6.43 10.35 4.80
C THR A 149 -7.26 10.38 3.52
N SER A 150 -6.63 10.43 2.34
CA SER A 150 -7.34 10.49 1.05
C SER A 150 -8.07 9.17 0.77
N GLY A 151 -7.48 8.01 1.02
CA GLY A 151 -8.17 6.72 0.83
C GLY A 151 -9.44 6.63 1.67
N THR A 152 -9.32 6.90 2.97
CA THR A 152 -10.46 6.99 3.89
C THR A 152 -11.46 8.08 3.47
N GLY A 153 -10.99 9.25 3.05
CA GLY A 153 -11.85 10.35 2.62
C GLY A 153 -12.65 10.04 1.35
N TYR A 154 -12.09 9.28 0.40
CA TYR A 154 -12.84 8.81 -0.79
C TYR A 154 -13.94 7.83 -0.39
N ILE A 155 -13.65 6.91 0.55
CA ILE A 155 -14.63 6.00 1.10
C ILE A 155 -15.75 6.77 1.83
N GLN A 156 -15.40 7.68 2.74
CA GLN A 156 -16.36 8.46 3.53
C GLN A 156 -17.22 9.41 2.68
N ARG A 157 -16.78 9.75 1.46
CA ARG A 157 -17.59 10.50 0.49
C ARG A 157 -18.38 9.62 -0.47
N GLY A 158 -18.42 8.30 -0.25
CA GLY A 158 -19.15 7.35 -1.09
C GLY A 158 -18.58 7.20 -2.50
N LYS A 159 -17.27 7.47 -2.71
CA LYS A 159 -16.66 7.49 -4.05
C LYS A 159 -16.11 6.16 -4.51
N SER A 160 -15.56 5.38 -3.59
CA SER A 160 -15.07 4.04 -3.84
C SER A 160 -14.76 3.37 -2.52
N THR A 161 -14.89 2.05 -2.49
CA THR A 161 -14.45 1.14 -1.45
C THR A 161 -14.03 -0.17 -2.13
N PHE A 162 -13.64 -1.16 -1.34
CA PHE A 162 -13.54 -2.53 -1.79
C PHE A 162 -14.37 -3.40 -0.86
N PHE A 163 -14.87 -4.50 -1.40
CA PHE A 163 -15.65 -5.46 -0.65
C PHE A 163 -14.82 -6.67 -0.30
N ILE A 164 -15.10 -7.23 0.87
CA ILE A 164 -14.67 -8.56 1.28
C ILE A 164 -15.94 -9.39 1.47
N GLU A 165 -16.04 -10.50 0.75
CA GLU A 165 -17.15 -11.43 0.89
C GLU A 165 -16.64 -12.78 1.39
N LEU A 166 -17.21 -13.25 2.49
CA LEU A 166 -17.00 -14.59 3.01
C LEU A 166 -18.21 -15.44 2.63
N ARG A 167 -17.98 -16.63 2.09
CA ARG A 167 -19.02 -17.62 1.80
C ARG A 167 -18.68 -18.94 2.46
N GLY A 168 -19.73 -19.64 2.91
CA GLY A 168 -19.58 -20.91 3.60
C GLY A 168 -19.16 -20.77 5.06
N TYR A 169 -19.13 -19.55 5.62
CA TYR A 169 -18.67 -19.31 6.98
C TYR A 169 -19.65 -19.88 8.02
N ASN A 170 -19.17 -20.71 8.93
CA ASN A 170 -19.97 -21.35 9.97
C ASN A 170 -20.41 -20.40 11.10
N GLY A 171 -19.88 -19.16 11.11
CA GLY A 171 -20.22 -18.11 12.08
C GLY A 171 -19.54 -18.23 13.44
N THR A 172 -18.65 -19.21 13.63
CA THR A 172 -17.90 -19.44 14.87
C THR A 172 -16.53 -18.78 14.82
N ALA A 173 -15.85 -18.68 15.97
CA ALA A 173 -14.52 -18.10 16.02
C ALA A 173 -13.45 -18.92 15.25
N SER A 174 -13.73 -20.19 14.93
CA SER A 174 -12.80 -21.05 14.20
C SER A 174 -13.53 -21.81 13.11
N ASP A 175 -13.13 -21.53 11.88
CA ASP A 175 -13.65 -22.17 10.68
C ASP A 175 -12.46 -22.53 9.80
N ASP A 176 -12.25 -23.81 9.55
CA ASP A 176 -11.09 -24.27 8.80
C ASP A 176 -11.21 -24.03 7.29
N GLU A 177 -12.39 -23.69 6.77
CA GLU A 177 -12.58 -23.44 5.35
C GLU A 177 -13.67 -22.40 5.07
N VAL A 178 -13.27 -21.25 4.54
CA VAL A 178 -14.18 -20.25 3.99
C VAL A 178 -13.70 -19.79 2.61
N ARG A 179 -14.63 -19.52 1.71
CA ARG A 179 -14.29 -18.87 0.43
C ARG A 179 -14.30 -17.37 0.64
N VAL A 180 -13.23 -16.69 0.22
CA VAL A 180 -13.07 -15.25 0.42
C VAL A 180 -12.91 -14.56 -0.92
N GLY A 181 -13.91 -13.76 -1.29
CA GLY A 181 -13.92 -12.93 -2.48
C GLY A 181 -13.54 -11.48 -2.19
N VAL A 182 -12.87 -10.84 -3.14
CA VAL A 182 -12.63 -9.39 -3.11
C VAL A 182 -13.17 -8.73 -4.36
N TYR A 183 -13.82 -7.58 -4.19
CA TYR A 183 -14.36 -6.78 -5.28
C TYR A 183 -13.89 -5.34 -5.18
N ALA A 184 -13.72 -4.68 -6.32
CA ALA A 184 -13.65 -3.23 -6.36
C ALA A 184 -15.07 -2.67 -6.47
N SER A 185 -15.34 -1.55 -5.79
CA SER A 185 -16.61 -0.83 -5.93
C SER A 185 -16.47 0.37 -6.86
N GLY A 186 -17.59 0.84 -7.38
CA GLY A 186 -17.76 2.22 -7.82
C GLY A 186 -18.26 3.10 -6.67
N GLU A 187 -19.16 4.03 -6.97
CA GLU A 187 -19.79 4.94 -6.01
C GLU A 187 -20.98 4.29 -5.26
N ILE A 188 -21.39 4.90 -4.15
CA ILE A 188 -22.61 4.56 -3.40
C ILE A 188 -23.88 4.90 -4.21
N GLU A 189 -24.96 4.13 -4.02
CA GLU A 189 -26.25 4.21 -4.74
C GLU A 189 -27.45 4.37 -3.77
N PRO A 190 -28.48 5.17 -4.12
CA PRO A 190 -28.48 6.16 -5.20
C PRO A 190 -27.54 7.30 -4.85
N ARG A 191 -26.98 7.96 -5.86
CA ARG A 191 -26.25 9.21 -5.66
C ARG A 191 -27.31 10.27 -5.36
N ASP A 192 -27.54 10.62 -4.09
CA ASP A 192 -28.52 11.64 -3.76
C ASP A 192 -28.14 12.96 -4.46
N ASP A 193 -29.00 13.41 -5.38
CA ASP A 193 -28.86 14.67 -6.12
C ASP A 193 -29.06 15.91 -5.22
N ALA A 194 -29.42 15.69 -3.95
CA ALA A 194 -30.00 16.67 -3.02
C ALA A 194 -29.00 17.44 -2.15
N GLY A 195 -27.69 17.32 -2.39
CA GLY A 195 -26.64 18.01 -1.61
C GLY A 195 -25.84 17.06 -0.72
N PRO A 196 -24.76 17.54 -0.09
CA PRO A 196 -23.75 16.66 0.48
C PRO A 196 -24.12 16.24 1.92
N ASP A 197 -23.52 15.12 2.36
CA ASP A 197 -23.01 14.93 3.73
C ASP A 197 -23.84 14.17 4.79
N ALA A 198 -24.12 12.89 4.55
CA ALA A 198 -24.03 11.91 5.66
C ALA A 198 -22.89 10.89 5.49
N GLY A 199 -22.43 10.68 4.24
CA GLY A 199 -21.50 9.59 3.92
C GLY A 199 -22.14 8.20 4.12
N PRO A 200 -21.43 7.13 3.75
CA PRO A 200 -21.86 5.77 4.06
C PRO A 200 -21.88 5.51 5.57
N ARG A 201 -22.87 4.74 6.03
CA ARG A 201 -23.04 4.38 7.46
C ARG A 201 -22.41 3.03 7.82
N PHE A 202 -22.23 2.17 6.83
CA PHE A 202 -21.76 0.80 6.91
C PHE A 202 -22.58 -0.08 7.86
N ASP A 203 -23.90 0.13 7.84
CA ASP A 203 -24.90 -0.59 8.64
C ASP A 203 -25.62 -1.70 7.83
N GLY A 204 -25.21 -1.90 6.58
CA GLY A 204 -25.80 -2.85 5.64
C GLY A 204 -26.93 -2.29 4.80
N VAL A 205 -27.32 -1.02 4.98
CA VAL A 205 -28.29 -0.33 4.11
C VAL A 205 -27.56 0.39 2.97
N ASP A 206 -26.26 0.70 3.13
CA ASP A 206 -25.45 1.31 2.08
C ASP A 206 -25.28 0.36 0.91
N THR A 207 -25.82 0.76 -0.24
CA THR A 207 -25.69 0.02 -1.49
C THR A 207 -24.58 0.65 -2.31
N TRP A 208 -23.62 -0.12 -2.79
CA TRP A 208 -22.57 0.41 -3.68
C TRP A 208 -22.56 -0.30 -5.01
N SER A 209 -22.35 0.47 -6.07
CA SER A 209 -22.06 -0.09 -7.39
C SER A 209 -20.80 -0.96 -7.33
N VAL A 210 -20.78 -2.01 -8.13
CA VAL A 210 -19.67 -2.97 -8.21
C VAL A 210 -18.93 -2.78 -9.53
N ASP A 211 -17.60 -2.74 -9.48
CA ASP A 211 -16.76 -2.65 -10.67
C ASP A 211 -16.91 -3.95 -11.48
N ARG A 212 -17.40 -3.82 -12.71
CA ARG A 212 -17.62 -4.90 -13.66
C ARG A 212 -16.37 -5.74 -13.90
N ASP A 213 -15.19 -5.14 -13.82
CA ASP A 213 -13.93 -5.86 -14.04
C ASP A 213 -13.56 -6.75 -12.83
N SER A 214 -14.14 -6.50 -11.65
CA SER A 214 -13.89 -7.28 -10.44
C SER A 214 -14.80 -8.50 -10.27
N VAL A 215 -15.76 -8.70 -11.16
CA VAL A 215 -16.72 -9.82 -11.11
C VAL A 215 -16.63 -10.73 -12.33
N LEU A 216 -17.16 -11.95 -12.18
CA LEU A 216 -17.42 -12.88 -13.28
C LEU A 216 -18.87 -12.72 -13.77
N GLY A 217 -19.06 -12.62 -15.08
CA GLY A 217 -20.38 -12.49 -15.71
C GLY A 217 -20.90 -11.04 -15.76
N GLN A 218 -22.16 -10.89 -16.20
CA GLN A 218 -22.85 -9.60 -16.40
C GLN A 218 -24.26 -9.61 -15.79
N GLY A 219 -24.49 -10.50 -14.82
CA GLY A 219 -25.81 -10.75 -14.23
C GLY A 219 -26.21 -9.72 -13.17
N ALA A 220 -27.26 -10.04 -12.42
CA ALA A 220 -27.66 -9.31 -11.21
C ALA A 220 -26.98 -9.93 -9.97
N PRO A 221 -26.98 -9.24 -8.81
CA PRO A 221 -26.51 -9.81 -7.55
C PRO A 221 -27.26 -11.12 -7.20
N PRO A 222 -26.62 -12.04 -6.45
CA PRO A 222 -25.26 -11.96 -5.93
C PRO A 222 -24.20 -12.14 -7.02
N TYR A 223 -23.16 -11.32 -6.99
CA TYR A 223 -22.06 -11.42 -7.95
C TYR A 223 -21.09 -12.54 -7.56
N GLN A 224 -20.33 -13.02 -8.54
CA GLN A 224 -19.19 -13.92 -8.31
C GLN A 224 -17.91 -13.10 -8.44
N PRO A 225 -17.01 -13.08 -7.44
CA PRO A 225 -15.77 -12.33 -7.52
C PRO A 225 -14.87 -12.96 -8.58
N ARG A 226 -14.12 -12.11 -9.29
CA ARG A 226 -13.04 -12.58 -10.17
C ARG A 226 -11.83 -13.03 -9.36
N VAL A 227 -11.59 -12.40 -8.22
CA VAL A 227 -10.50 -12.71 -7.29
C VAL A 227 -11.07 -13.38 -6.05
N GLU A 228 -10.71 -14.64 -5.83
CA GLU A 228 -11.19 -15.43 -4.71
C GLU A 228 -10.11 -16.36 -4.17
N ASP A 229 -10.01 -16.46 -2.85
CA ASP A 229 -9.35 -17.58 -2.18
C ASP A 229 -10.39 -18.62 -1.79
N ALA A 230 -10.34 -19.78 -2.42
CA ALA A 230 -11.23 -20.89 -2.08
C ALA A 230 -10.84 -21.62 -0.78
N ARG A 231 -9.68 -21.28 -0.20
CA ARG A 231 -9.13 -21.94 1.00
C ARG A 231 -8.83 -20.93 2.11
N GLY A 232 -9.59 -19.83 2.19
CA GLY A 232 -9.55 -18.98 3.37
C GLY A 232 -9.94 -19.76 4.63
N TYR A 233 -9.72 -19.18 5.80
CA TYR A 233 -10.13 -19.75 7.08
C TYR A 233 -10.33 -18.64 8.12
N VAL A 234 -11.00 -18.97 9.22
CA VAL A 234 -11.11 -18.12 10.40
C VAL A 234 -10.47 -18.85 11.58
N ARG A 235 -9.59 -18.19 12.34
CA ARG A 235 -9.03 -18.73 13.57
C ARG A 235 -9.11 -17.71 14.69
N ASP A 236 -9.68 -18.12 15.82
CA ASP A 236 -9.82 -17.27 17.01
C ASP A 236 -10.46 -15.90 16.67
N GLY A 237 -11.41 -15.90 15.74
CA GLY A 237 -12.11 -14.73 15.22
C GLY A 237 -11.37 -13.95 14.14
N VAL A 238 -10.22 -14.42 13.65
CA VAL A 238 -9.42 -13.75 12.63
C VAL A 238 -9.57 -14.46 11.28
N LEU A 239 -10.12 -13.76 10.29
CA LEU A 239 -10.15 -14.21 8.90
C LEU A 239 -8.76 -14.14 8.28
N VAL A 240 -8.35 -15.20 7.58
CA VAL A 240 -7.12 -15.24 6.79
C VAL A 240 -7.43 -15.73 5.38
N ALA A 241 -6.93 -15.03 4.36
CA ALA A 241 -7.04 -15.42 2.96
C ALA A 241 -5.85 -14.92 2.13
N LYS A 242 -5.61 -15.53 0.96
CA LYS A 242 -4.51 -15.20 0.06
C LYS A 242 -4.95 -15.03 -1.39
N PHE A 243 -4.52 -13.96 -2.05
CA PHE A 243 -4.89 -13.68 -3.43
C PHE A 243 -3.98 -12.65 -4.10
N ASP A 244 -4.07 -12.52 -5.42
CA ASP A 244 -3.56 -11.36 -6.15
C ASP A 244 -4.71 -10.35 -6.33
N VAL A 245 -4.55 -9.11 -5.88
CA VAL A 245 -5.63 -8.11 -5.92
C VAL A 245 -5.17 -6.79 -6.50
N ASP A 246 -6.06 -6.15 -7.25
CA ASP A 246 -5.92 -4.74 -7.63
C ASP A 246 -6.74 -3.89 -6.65
N LEU A 247 -6.05 -3.24 -5.69
CA LEU A 247 -6.69 -2.38 -4.69
C LEU A 247 -6.56 -0.91 -5.09
N LYS A 248 -7.66 -0.17 -5.04
CA LYS A 248 -7.65 1.28 -5.21
C LYS A 248 -7.49 1.95 -3.84
N VAL A 249 -6.38 2.64 -3.62
CA VAL A 249 -6.14 3.47 -2.43
C VAL A 249 -6.18 4.93 -2.85
N GLY A 250 -7.28 5.61 -2.54
CA GLY A 250 -7.54 6.96 -3.05
C GLY A 250 -7.67 6.96 -4.56
N LEU A 251 -6.74 7.61 -5.25
CA LEU A 251 -6.69 7.63 -6.73
C LEU A 251 -5.78 6.56 -7.33
N VAL A 252 -4.84 6.03 -6.56
CA VAL A 252 -3.82 5.10 -7.05
C VAL A 252 -4.35 3.67 -6.98
N ARG A 253 -4.21 2.92 -8.08
CA ARG A 253 -4.49 1.48 -8.11
C ARG A 253 -3.17 0.72 -7.92
N ALA A 254 -3.06 -0.01 -6.81
CA ALA A 254 -1.93 -0.87 -6.52
C ALA A 254 -2.29 -2.32 -6.82
N ARG A 255 -1.49 -2.97 -7.68
CA ARG A 255 -1.56 -4.41 -7.90
C ARG A 255 -0.72 -5.11 -6.83
N ILE A 256 -1.40 -5.62 -5.82
CA ILE A 256 -0.78 -6.34 -4.70
C ILE A 256 -0.74 -7.83 -5.06
N LYS A 257 0.47 -8.33 -5.26
CA LYS A 257 0.77 -9.74 -5.53
C LYS A 257 1.02 -10.50 -4.24
N GLU A 258 0.63 -11.77 -4.26
CA GLU A 258 0.79 -12.70 -3.13
C GLU A 258 0.19 -12.12 -1.84
N ALA A 259 -0.92 -11.40 -1.99
CA ALA A 259 -1.50 -10.63 -0.90
C ALA A 259 -2.01 -11.58 0.19
N SER A 260 -1.72 -11.25 1.45
CA SER A 260 -2.31 -11.91 2.62
C SER A 260 -3.27 -10.94 3.30
N LEU A 261 -4.55 -11.32 3.32
CA LEU A 261 -5.59 -10.68 4.08
C LEU A 261 -5.64 -11.29 5.48
N VAL A 262 -5.54 -10.46 6.52
CA VAL A 262 -5.74 -10.85 7.92
C VAL A 262 -6.70 -9.86 8.56
N ALA A 263 -7.91 -10.32 8.91
CA ALA A 263 -8.98 -9.43 9.34
C ALA A 263 -9.71 -9.96 10.59
N PRO A 264 -9.53 -9.32 11.76
CA PRO A 264 -10.30 -9.64 12.96
C PRO A 264 -11.79 -9.38 12.73
N LEU A 265 -12.59 -10.44 12.76
CA LEU A 265 -14.04 -10.41 12.66
C LEU A 265 -14.65 -10.25 14.05
N VAL A 266 -15.44 -9.20 14.22
CA VAL A 266 -16.17 -8.93 15.46
C VAL A 266 -17.65 -8.94 15.16
N ARG A 267 -18.44 -9.65 15.98
CA ARG A 267 -19.91 -9.59 15.89
C ARG A 267 -20.39 -8.19 16.22
N ASP A 268 -21.34 -7.71 15.43
CA ASP A 268 -22.02 -6.43 15.61
C ASP A 268 -23.52 -6.65 15.41
N GLY A 269 -24.24 -6.89 16.51
CA GLY A 269 -25.61 -7.41 16.46
C GLY A 269 -25.69 -8.75 15.73
N GLU A 270 -26.51 -8.80 14.67
CA GLU A 270 -26.64 -9.98 13.78
C GLU A 270 -25.60 -10.00 12.65
N ALA A 271 -24.74 -8.98 12.56
CA ALA A 271 -23.74 -8.84 11.51
C ALA A 271 -22.31 -9.06 12.02
N PHE A 272 -21.35 -8.88 11.12
CA PHE A 272 -19.92 -8.87 11.41
C PHE A 272 -19.30 -7.54 10.95
N ARG A 273 -18.19 -7.18 11.58
CA ARG A 273 -17.35 -6.03 11.21
C ARG A 273 -15.88 -6.40 11.33
N VAL A 274 -15.02 -5.65 10.64
CA VAL A 274 -13.56 -5.71 10.78
C VAL A 274 -13.08 -4.47 11.53
N LYS A 275 -12.38 -4.65 12.65
CA LYS A 275 -11.88 -3.56 13.52
C LYS A 275 -10.39 -3.22 13.35
N GLY A 276 -9.74 -3.73 12.32
CA GLY A 276 -8.31 -3.53 12.09
C GLY A 276 -7.76 -4.65 11.22
N GLY A 277 -8.28 -4.76 10.00
CA GLY A 277 -7.78 -5.69 9.01
C GLY A 277 -6.51 -5.17 8.37
N LEU A 278 -5.73 -6.12 7.84
CA LEU A 278 -4.48 -5.89 7.12
C LEU A 278 -4.54 -6.63 5.78
N VAL A 279 -4.15 -5.93 4.72
CA VAL A 279 -3.75 -6.55 3.44
C VAL A 279 -2.28 -6.27 3.27
N THR A 280 -1.47 -7.32 3.23
CA THR A 280 -0.01 -7.23 3.03
C THR A 280 0.40 -7.93 1.75
N GLY A 281 1.48 -7.51 1.11
CA GLY A 281 1.99 -8.21 -0.07
C GLY A 281 3.03 -7.40 -0.83
N ARG A 282 3.19 -7.70 -2.11
CA ARG A 282 4.21 -7.10 -2.97
C ARG A 282 3.58 -6.23 -4.04
N VAL A 283 4.13 -5.05 -4.28
CA VAL A 283 3.77 -4.22 -5.42
C VAL A 283 4.99 -4.06 -6.30
N ARG A 284 4.87 -4.41 -7.59
CA ARG A 284 5.98 -4.17 -8.53
C ARG A 284 6.24 -2.69 -8.66
N ALA A 285 7.51 -2.30 -8.61
CA ALA A 285 7.89 -0.89 -8.72
C ALA A 285 7.32 -0.25 -9.99
N GLY A 286 7.37 -0.97 -11.12
CA GLY A 286 6.86 -0.46 -12.38
C GLY A 286 5.35 -0.25 -12.42
N ASP A 287 4.58 -1.14 -11.77
CA ASP A 287 3.12 -0.98 -11.68
C ASP A 287 2.77 0.27 -10.85
N LEU A 288 3.47 0.48 -9.72
CA LEU A 288 3.24 1.62 -8.85
C LEU A 288 3.68 2.94 -9.50
N LEU A 289 4.88 2.99 -10.10
CA LEU A 289 5.38 4.18 -10.82
C LEU A 289 4.49 4.55 -12.00
N THR A 290 3.96 3.57 -12.71
CA THR A 290 3.01 3.80 -13.80
C THR A 290 1.72 4.40 -13.24
N ALA A 291 1.18 3.84 -12.15
CA ALA A 291 -0.06 4.28 -11.52
C ALA A 291 -0.01 5.69 -10.92
N LEU A 292 1.18 6.26 -10.65
CA LEU A 292 1.29 7.65 -10.20
C LEU A 292 0.74 8.66 -11.21
N GLU A 293 0.58 8.28 -12.50
CA GLU A 293 0.00 9.17 -13.51
C GLU A 293 -1.39 9.68 -13.15
N THR A 294 -2.15 8.97 -12.32
CA THR A 294 -3.50 9.40 -11.92
C THR A 294 -3.49 10.59 -10.96
N LEU A 295 -2.32 10.98 -10.46
CA LEU A 295 -2.15 12.06 -9.51
C LEU A 295 -1.79 13.36 -10.21
N LYS A 296 -2.30 14.47 -9.66
CA LYS A 296 -1.97 15.81 -10.17
C LYS A 296 -0.74 16.37 -9.48
N SER A 297 0.13 16.96 -10.28
CA SER A 297 1.28 17.74 -9.84
C SER A 297 0.81 19.02 -9.13
N PRO A 298 1.25 19.25 -7.89
CA PRO A 298 0.95 20.48 -7.16
C PRO A 298 1.73 21.68 -7.74
N LEU A 299 2.74 21.44 -8.57
CA LEU A 299 3.60 22.48 -9.15
C LEU A 299 3.11 22.95 -10.53
N ALA A 300 2.50 22.05 -11.32
CA ALA A 300 2.21 22.31 -12.72
C ALA A 300 0.73 22.18 -13.10
N ASN A 301 -0.16 21.78 -12.18
CA ASN A 301 -1.58 21.47 -12.45
C ASN A 301 -1.77 20.51 -13.66
N THR A 302 -0.76 19.69 -13.92
CA THR A 302 -0.74 18.59 -14.88
C THR A 302 -0.63 17.28 -14.11
N TYR A 303 -0.61 16.14 -14.78
CA TYR A 303 -0.45 14.83 -14.13
C TYR A 303 1.02 14.50 -13.85
N LEU A 304 1.29 13.63 -12.88
CA LEU A 304 2.64 13.16 -12.54
C LEU A 304 3.20 12.21 -13.62
N CYS A 305 3.56 12.77 -14.77
CA CYS A 305 4.25 12.07 -15.85
C CYS A 305 5.76 12.20 -15.74
N ARG A 306 6.52 11.43 -16.54
CA ARG A 306 8.00 11.33 -16.49
C ARG A 306 8.75 12.64 -16.25
N GLN A 307 8.38 13.71 -16.95
CA GLN A 307 9.15 14.97 -16.89
C GLN A 307 8.81 15.84 -15.68
N ASP A 308 7.78 15.46 -14.91
CA ASP A 308 7.37 16.21 -13.73
C ASP A 308 8.41 16.03 -12.60
N PRO A 309 8.90 17.13 -11.97
CA PRO A 309 9.90 17.03 -10.91
C PRO A 309 9.44 16.26 -9.67
N ILE A 310 8.14 16.31 -9.34
CA ILE A 310 7.57 15.56 -8.22
C ILE A 310 7.55 14.07 -8.55
N TYR A 311 7.20 13.73 -9.79
CA TYR A 311 7.30 12.35 -10.26
C TYR A 311 8.72 11.81 -10.14
N GLN A 312 9.73 12.56 -10.57
CA GLN A 312 11.14 12.16 -10.49
C GLN A 312 11.62 11.94 -9.05
N GLU A 313 11.20 12.80 -8.12
CA GLU A 313 11.51 12.63 -6.70
C GLU A 313 10.80 11.41 -6.09
N ALA A 314 9.51 11.21 -6.39
CA ALA A 314 8.76 10.03 -5.96
C ALA A 314 9.40 8.74 -6.49
N LYS A 315 9.81 8.74 -7.76
CA LYS A 315 10.54 7.64 -8.38
C LYS A 315 11.85 7.34 -7.65
N ARG A 316 12.66 8.36 -7.41
CA ARG A 316 13.95 8.21 -6.70
C ARG A 316 13.77 7.57 -5.33
N ARG A 317 12.78 8.02 -4.56
CA ARG A 317 12.44 7.47 -3.23
C ARG A 317 11.99 6.02 -3.30
N LEU A 318 10.99 5.75 -4.14
CA LEU A 318 10.45 4.41 -4.30
C LEU A 318 11.53 3.41 -4.72
N CYS A 319 12.36 3.77 -5.70
CA CYS A 319 13.43 2.91 -6.19
C CYS A 319 14.53 2.65 -5.15
N ALA A 320 14.74 3.59 -4.22
CA ALA A 320 15.67 3.41 -3.10
C ALA A 320 15.09 2.54 -1.97
N ALA A 321 13.77 2.36 -1.94
CA ALA A 321 13.04 1.62 -0.90
C ALA A 321 12.57 0.23 -1.37
N LEU A 322 13.00 -0.22 -2.55
CA LEU A 322 12.71 -1.59 -2.99
C LEU A 322 13.44 -2.58 -2.08
N ASP A 323 12.70 -3.52 -1.54
CA ASP A 323 13.14 -4.43 -0.49
C ASP A 323 12.98 -5.91 -0.85
N VAL A 324 12.13 -6.22 -1.83
CA VAL A 324 11.84 -7.61 -2.21
C VAL A 324 11.93 -7.90 -3.71
N ALA A 325 12.10 -9.18 -4.03
CA ALA A 325 11.98 -9.67 -5.40
C ALA A 325 10.51 -9.61 -5.87
N PRO A 326 10.24 -9.56 -7.19
CA PRO A 326 8.88 -9.51 -7.72
C PRO A 326 7.99 -10.72 -7.38
N THR A 327 8.57 -11.85 -7.01
CA THR A 327 7.88 -13.09 -6.64
C THR A 327 8.59 -13.75 -5.48
N ARG A 328 7.85 -14.46 -4.62
CA ARG A 328 8.45 -15.15 -3.47
C ARG A 328 9.45 -16.24 -3.84
N ALA A 329 9.31 -16.83 -5.04
CA ALA A 329 10.24 -17.86 -5.51
C ALA A 329 11.66 -17.34 -5.74
N ASP A 330 11.83 -16.02 -5.88
CA ASP A 330 13.11 -15.36 -6.13
C ASP A 330 13.75 -14.76 -4.86
N ASP A 331 13.09 -14.85 -3.70
CA ASP A 331 13.63 -14.30 -2.46
C ASP A 331 14.87 -15.06 -1.99
N GLY A 332 15.86 -14.31 -1.51
CA GLY A 332 17.17 -14.82 -1.12
C GLY A 332 18.03 -15.30 -2.30
N ALA A 333 17.53 -15.26 -3.54
CA ALA A 333 18.22 -15.74 -4.73
C ALA A 333 19.13 -14.69 -5.40
N GLU A 334 19.45 -13.58 -4.70
CA GLU A 334 20.32 -12.50 -5.18
C GLU A 334 19.85 -11.85 -6.48
N ARG A 335 18.55 -11.97 -6.79
CA ARG A 335 17.90 -11.24 -7.89
C ARG A 335 17.77 -9.78 -7.52
N ALA A 336 17.79 -8.88 -8.51
CA ALA A 336 17.58 -7.46 -8.25
C ALA A 336 16.20 -7.19 -7.64
N CYS A 337 16.16 -6.30 -6.65
CA CYS A 337 14.91 -5.81 -6.08
C CYS A 337 14.09 -5.11 -7.17
N ALA A 338 12.83 -5.48 -7.32
CA ALA A 338 11.94 -4.91 -8.34
C ALA A 338 10.48 -4.80 -7.85
N ALA A 339 10.25 -5.09 -6.58
CA ALA A 339 9.01 -4.85 -5.89
C ALA A 339 9.29 -4.18 -4.54
N ILE A 340 8.24 -3.58 -4.00
CA ILE A 340 8.21 -3.01 -2.67
C ILE A 340 7.13 -3.74 -1.86
N THR A 341 7.39 -4.00 -0.59
CA THR A 341 6.38 -4.52 0.32
C THR A 341 5.41 -3.43 0.76
N ILE A 342 4.16 -3.80 0.94
CA ILE A 342 3.08 -2.90 1.36
C ILE A 342 2.25 -3.56 2.45
N ALA A 343 1.81 -2.76 3.41
CA ALA A 343 0.72 -3.09 4.31
C ALA A 343 -0.39 -2.03 4.23
N VAL A 344 -1.62 -2.47 4.04
CA VAL A 344 -2.82 -1.63 4.04
C VAL A 344 -3.70 -2.03 5.21
N ARG A 345 -3.84 -1.11 6.17
CA ARG A 345 -4.78 -1.23 7.28
C ARG A 345 -6.16 -0.76 6.86
N PHE A 346 -7.19 -1.42 7.35
CA PHE A 346 -8.57 -1.04 7.09
C PHE A 346 -9.52 -1.45 8.22
N THR A 347 -10.66 -0.77 8.29
CA THR A 347 -11.86 -1.26 8.98
C THR A 347 -12.92 -1.56 7.94
N ALA A 348 -13.85 -2.47 8.25
CA ALA A 348 -14.94 -2.82 7.33
C ALA A 348 -16.25 -3.02 8.08
N GLY A 349 -17.34 -2.62 7.46
CA GLY A 349 -18.69 -2.80 7.98
C GLY A 349 -19.63 -3.39 6.94
N LYS A 350 -20.85 -3.69 7.36
CA LYS A 350 -21.82 -4.35 6.50
C LYS A 350 -22.24 -3.41 5.36
N ALA A 351 -22.38 -3.96 4.16
CA ALA A 351 -22.86 -3.22 3.00
C ALA A 351 -23.67 -4.14 2.08
N ALA A 352 -24.27 -3.56 1.04
CA ALA A 352 -24.96 -4.25 -0.03
C ALA A 352 -24.33 -3.92 -1.40
N THR A 353 -24.39 -4.87 -2.34
CA THR A 353 -24.00 -4.64 -3.74
C THR A 353 -25.18 -4.11 -4.55
N GLY A 354 -24.94 -3.05 -5.31
CA GLY A 354 -25.84 -2.43 -6.26
C GLY A 354 -25.54 -2.81 -7.70
N SER A 355 -25.64 -1.84 -8.61
CA SER A 355 -25.49 -2.06 -10.06
C SER A 355 -24.04 -2.36 -10.49
N LEU A 356 -23.87 -3.00 -11.66
CA LEU A 356 -22.55 -3.18 -12.29
C LEU A 356 -22.17 -1.96 -13.12
N VAL A 357 -21.08 -1.30 -12.73
CA VAL A 357 -20.54 -0.13 -13.42
C VAL A 357 -19.17 -0.45 -14.00
N THR A 358 -18.78 0.26 -15.06
CA THR A 358 -17.40 0.27 -15.54
C THR A 358 -16.71 1.47 -14.93
N VAL A 359 -15.67 1.24 -14.12
CA VAL A 359 -14.86 2.31 -13.54
C VAL A 359 -13.78 2.70 -14.56
N PRO A 360 -13.80 3.92 -15.12
CA PRO A 360 -12.81 4.32 -16.11
C PRO A 360 -11.39 4.28 -15.53
N VAL A 361 -10.45 3.73 -16.30
CA VAL A 361 -9.01 3.85 -16.00
C VAL A 361 -8.48 5.05 -16.78
N GLU A 362 -8.16 6.12 -16.05
CA GLU A 362 -7.56 7.31 -16.64
C GLU A 362 -6.08 7.04 -16.98
N LYS A 363 -5.66 7.41 -18.19
CA LYS A 363 -4.27 7.29 -18.68
C LYS A 363 -3.72 8.64 -19.17
N PRO A 364 -3.59 9.64 -18.29
CA PRO A 364 -3.23 10.99 -18.69
C PRO A 364 -1.82 11.11 -19.27
N CYS A 365 -0.89 10.19 -18.98
CA CYS A 365 0.45 10.18 -19.57
C CYS A 365 0.52 9.42 -20.90
N GLY A 366 -0.60 8.88 -21.39
CA GLY A 366 -0.72 8.15 -22.66
C GLY A 366 -0.89 6.64 -22.50
N THR A 367 -1.35 5.96 -23.55
CA THR A 367 -1.67 4.52 -23.49
C THR A 367 -0.45 3.62 -23.29
N ASP A 368 0.72 4.10 -23.74
CA ASP A 368 2.00 3.41 -23.71
C ASP A 368 2.86 3.85 -22.50
N TRP A 369 2.26 4.60 -21.56
CA TRP A 369 2.93 5.00 -20.35
C TRP A 369 3.31 3.79 -19.51
N TYR A 370 4.60 3.69 -19.22
CA TYR A 370 5.19 2.72 -18.31
C TYR A 370 6.51 3.28 -17.81
N ASP A 371 6.82 3.04 -16.54
CA ASP A 371 8.14 3.32 -15.99
C ASP A 371 8.54 2.27 -14.97
N ASP A 372 9.84 2.15 -14.71
CA ASP A 372 10.40 1.26 -13.68
C ASP A 372 11.69 1.87 -13.08
N CYS A 373 12.34 1.15 -12.18
CA CYS A 373 13.57 1.59 -11.51
C CYS A 373 14.86 1.29 -12.28
N THR A 374 14.77 0.75 -13.49
CA THR A 374 15.94 0.37 -14.31
C THR A 374 16.36 1.47 -15.29
N ARG A 375 15.54 2.50 -15.47
CA ARG A 375 15.74 3.57 -16.48
C ARG A 375 15.62 4.97 -15.93
#